data_AF-A0A3N6E762-F1
#
_entry.id   AF-A0A3N6E762-F1
#
_cell.length_a   1.000
_cell.length_b   1.000
_cell.length_c   1.000
_cell.angle_alpha   90.00
_cell.angle_beta   90.00
_cell.angle_gamma   90.00
#
_symmetry.space_group_name_H-M   'P 1'
#
loop_
_entity.id
_entity.type
_entity.pdbx_description
1 polymer ?
#
loop_
_entity_poly.entity_id
_entity_poly.type
_entity_poly.pdbx_seq_one_letter_code
_entity_poly.pdbx_strand_id
1 'polypeptide(L)'
;MSSDDLPDNVVPILFKAQQAEGRQQMMELWEVMYLKQGQTLSDEKTAASLHVAVDVMTLLLNGAAVCDVISESQRDQLLAIFQVGHAAADNGQT
;
A
#
# COMPACT_ATOMS: atom_id res chain seq x y z
N MET A 1 9.14 25.32 -8.76
CA MET A 1 9.21 23.97 -9.36
C MET A 1 7.79 23.63 -9.79
N SER A 2 7.56 23.52 -11.11
CA SER A 2 6.23 23.22 -11.68
C SER A 2 5.85 21.78 -11.35
N SER A 3 4.56 21.54 -11.16
CA SER A 3 3.95 20.25 -10.84
C SER A 3 3.98 19.20 -11.97
N ASP A 4 4.74 19.44 -13.04
CA ASP A 4 4.59 18.73 -14.33
C ASP A 4 5.55 17.55 -14.52
N ASP A 5 6.34 17.17 -13.51
CA ASP A 5 7.31 16.07 -13.58
C ASP A 5 6.87 14.80 -12.83
N LEU A 6 5.62 14.72 -12.37
CA LEU A 6 5.10 13.49 -11.77
C LEU A 6 4.39 12.65 -12.83
N PRO A 7 4.72 11.35 -13.01
CA PRO A 7 3.95 10.48 -13.90
C PRO A 7 2.47 10.48 -13.46
N ASP A 8 1.59 10.87 -14.39
CA ASP A 8 0.14 11.16 -14.23
C ASP A 8 -0.66 10.07 -13.49
N ASN A 9 -0.11 8.87 -13.39
CA ASN A 9 -0.74 7.66 -12.88
C ASN A 9 -0.30 7.26 -11.46
N VAL A 10 0.75 7.86 -10.89
CA VAL A 10 1.22 7.52 -9.53
C VAL A 10 0.57 8.42 -8.46
N VAL A 11 0.23 9.66 -8.82
CA VAL A 11 -0.36 10.67 -7.94
C VAL A 11 -1.87 10.46 -7.65
N PRO A 12 -2.72 9.90 -8.53
CA PRO A 12 -4.16 9.79 -8.25
C PRO A 12 -4.50 8.77 -7.16
N ILE A 13 -3.72 7.69 -7.05
CA ILE A 13 -4.03 6.55 -6.17
C ILE A 13 -3.75 6.91 -4.70
N LEU A 14 -2.68 7.64 -4.44
CA LEU A 14 -2.27 8.08 -3.09
C LEU A 14 -3.28 9.05 -2.46
N PHE A 15 -3.75 10.04 -3.23
CA PHE A 15 -4.77 10.97 -2.76
C PHE A 15 -6.13 10.30 -2.57
N LYS A 16 -6.48 9.34 -3.44
CA LYS A 16 -7.73 8.57 -3.31
C LYS A 16 -7.70 7.62 -2.11
N ALA A 17 -6.55 7.04 -1.75
CA ALA A 17 -6.41 6.18 -0.58
C ALA A 17 -6.72 6.90 0.75
N GLN A 18 -6.72 8.23 0.79
CA GLN A 18 -7.16 8.97 1.97
C GLN A 18 -8.70 8.99 2.12
N GLN A 19 -9.44 8.70 1.05
CA GLN A 19 -10.90 8.65 1.00
C GLN A 19 -11.40 7.20 1.12
N ALA A 20 -12.58 6.99 1.71
CA ALA A 20 -13.12 5.64 1.95
C ALA A 20 -13.28 4.81 0.66
N GLU A 21 -13.80 5.42 -0.42
CA GLU A 21 -13.97 4.78 -1.71
C GLU A 21 -12.62 4.38 -2.35
N GLY A 22 -11.62 5.26 -2.26
CA GLY A 22 -10.29 4.95 -2.78
C GLY A 22 -9.54 3.91 -1.95
N ARG A 23 -9.78 3.82 -0.63
CA ARG A 23 -9.30 2.70 0.19
C ARG A 23 -9.89 1.37 -0.28
N GLN A 24 -11.20 1.33 -0.53
CA GLN A 24 -11.87 0.13 -1.02
C GLN A 24 -11.31 -0.32 -2.38
N GLN A 25 -11.20 0.60 -3.34
CA GLN A 25 -10.60 0.31 -4.65
C GLN A 25 -9.16 -0.21 -4.53
N MET A 26 -8.39 0.33 -3.57
CA MET A 26 -7.02 -0.12 -3.33
C MET A 26 -6.95 -1.50 -2.65
N MET A 27 -7.88 -1.84 -1.75
CA MET A 27 -7.98 -3.21 -1.21
C MET A 27 -8.29 -4.21 -2.32
N GLU A 28 -9.20 -3.87 -3.23
CA GLU A 28 -9.50 -4.71 -4.41
C GLU A 28 -8.28 -4.87 -5.32
N LEU A 29 -7.47 -3.81 -5.51
CA LEU A 29 -6.22 -3.90 -6.25
C LEU A 29 -5.22 -4.86 -5.59
N TRP A 30 -5.12 -4.87 -4.26
CA TRP A 30 -4.30 -5.85 -3.54
C TRP A 30 -4.73 -7.27 -3.87
N GLU A 31 -6.03 -7.61 -3.72
CA GLU A 31 -6.54 -8.95 -4.03
C GLU A 31 -6.30 -9.34 -5.49
N VAL A 32 -6.55 -8.44 -6.45
CA VAL A 32 -6.30 -8.70 -7.88
C VAL A 32 -4.84 -9.05 -8.16
N MET A 33 -3.89 -8.43 -7.46
CA MET A 33 -2.45 -8.71 -7.65
C MET A 33 -2.06 -10.10 -7.15
N TYR A 34 -2.70 -10.60 -6.09
CA TYR A 34 -2.51 -11.98 -5.62
C TYR A 34 -3.22 -12.98 -6.54
N LEU A 35 -4.44 -12.68 -6.98
CA LEU A 35 -5.18 -13.53 -7.93
C LEU A 35 -4.42 -13.72 -9.25
N LYS A 36 -3.76 -12.69 -9.75
CA LYS A 36 -2.88 -12.78 -10.95
C LYS A 36 -1.70 -13.74 -10.77
N GLN A 37 -1.32 -14.02 -9.54
CA GLN A 37 -0.26 -14.98 -9.18
C GLN A 37 -0.83 -16.35 -8.76
N GLY A 38 -2.15 -16.56 -8.91
CA GLY A 38 -2.82 -17.79 -8.49
C GLY A 38 -2.96 -17.94 -6.98
N GLN A 39 -2.87 -16.85 -6.23
CA GLN A 39 -3.05 -16.78 -4.78
C GLN A 39 -4.29 -15.94 -4.44
N THR A 40 -4.77 -15.99 -3.21
CA THR A 40 -5.89 -15.16 -2.74
C THR A 40 -5.63 -14.76 -1.30
N LEU A 41 -6.02 -13.54 -0.93
CA LEU A 41 -5.92 -13.08 0.46
C LEU A 41 -6.93 -13.77 1.40
N SER A 42 -7.87 -14.54 0.85
CA SER A 42 -8.70 -15.46 1.66
C SER A 42 -7.95 -16.70 2.15
N ASP A 43 -6.78 -17.01 1.58
CA ASP A 43 -5.89 -18.02 2.16
C ASP A 43 -5.07 -17.40 3.30
N GLU A 44 -5.18 -17.99 4.49
CA GLU A 44 -4.51 -17.52 5.73
C GLU A 44 -3.00 -17.32 5.56
N LYS A 45 -2.32 -18.24 4.87
CA LYS A 45 -0.87 -18.13 4.65
C LYS A 45 -0.53 -16.96 3.75
N THR A 46 -1.34 -16.74 2.72
CA THR A 46 -1.17 -15.62 1.79
C THR A 46 -1.41 -14.29 2.49
N ALA A 47 -2.48 -14.17 3.28
CA ALA A 47 -2.75 -12.98 4.10
C ALA A 47 -1.63 -12.71 5.12
N ALA A 48 -1.20 -13.72 5.86
CA ALA A 48 -0.10 -13.60 6.83
C ALA A 48 1.21 -13.17 6.15
N SER A 49 1.49 -13.69 4.95
CA SER A 49 2.64 -13.28 4.14
C SER A 49 2.56 -11.80 3.75
N LEU A 50 1.37 -11.31 3.37
CA LEU A 50 1.16 -9.89 3.08
C LEU A 50 1.41 -9.02 4.32
N HIS A 51 0.91 -9.40 5.50
CA HIS A 51 1.20 -8.67 6.75
C HIS A 51 2.69 -8.51 6.99
N VAL A 52 3.45 -9.61 6.95
CA VAL A 52 4.89 -9.57 7.17
C VAL A 52 5.59 -8.68 6.15
N ALA A 53 5.20 -8.76 4.88
CA ALA A 53 5.78 -7.90 3.84
C ALA A 53 5.50 -6.42 4.10
N VAL A 54 4.26 -6.07 4.47
CA VAL A 54 3.84 -4.70 4.79
C VAL A 54 4.59 -4.15 6.01
N ASP A 55 4.76 -4.94 7.07
CA ASP A 55 5.51 -4.56 8.27
C ASP A 55 6.99 -4.29 7.96
N VAL A 56 7.62 -5.16 7.17
CA VAL A 56 9.01 -4.98 6.74
C VAL A 56 9.15 -3.71 5.90
N MET A 57 8.25 -3.48 4.95
CA MET A 57 8.30 -2.30 4.10
C MET A 57 8.06 -1.01 4.91
N THR A 58 7.20 -1.05 5.92
CA THR A 58 6.97 0.06 6.85
C THR A 58 8.24 0.44 7.62
N LEU A 59 8.98 -0.56 8.13
CA LEU A 59 10.28 -0.34 8.77
C LEU A 59 11.30 0.30 7.82
N LEU A 60 11.36 -0.17 6.57
CA LEU A 60 12.28 0.37 5.55
C LEU A 60 11.96 1.83 5.20
N LEU A 61 10.68 2.18 5.05
CA LEU A 61 10.27 3.56 4.77
C LEU A 61 10.62 4.51 5.93
N ASN A 62 10.41 4.06 7.16
CA ASN A 62 10.79 4.83 8.34
C ASN A 62 12.31 5.06 8.37
N GLY A 63 13.10 4.03 8.11
CA GLY A 63 14.56 4.16 7.99
C GLY A 63 14.99 5.10 6.87
N ALA A 64 14.34 5.02 5.70
CA ALA A 64 14.62 5.90 4.56
C ALA A 64 14.35 7.38 4.88
N ALA A 65 13.27 7.67 5.62
CA ALA A 65 12.97 9.02 6.07
C ALA A 65 13.99 9.52 7.11
N VAL A 66 14.39 8.68 8.07
CA VAL A 66 15.41 9.02 9.08
C VAL A 66 16.77 9.32 8.45
N CYS A 67 17.10 8.66 7.34
CA CYS A 67 18.33 8.88 6.60
C CYS A 67 18.21 9.98 5.51
N ASP A 68 17.12 10.77 5.51
CA ASP A 68 16.84 11.84 4.54
C ASP A 68 16.82 11.37 3.06
N VAL A 69 16.59 10.08 2.81
CA VAL A 69 16.48 9.51 1.44
C VAL A 69 15.13 9.88 0.81
N ILE A 70 14.09 9.98 1.65
CA ILE A 70 12.76 10.44 1.27
C ILE A 70 12.28 11.48 2.28
N SER A 71 11.41 12.39 1.85
CA SER A 71 10.75 13.32 2.79
C SER A 71 9.72 12.61 3.68
N GLU A 72 9.42 13.21 4.84
CA GLU A 72 8.36 12.73 5.73
C GLU A 72 6.99 12.64 5.03
N SER A 73 6.69 13.59 4.15
CA SER A 73 5.44 13.58 3.36
C SER A 73 5.37 12.39 2.40
N GLN A 74 6.47 12.06 1.72
CA GLN A 74 6.55 10.87 0.86
C GLN A 74 6.43 9.58 1.67
N ARG A 75 7.07 9.52 2.85
CA ARG A 75 6.90 8.40 3.79
C ARG A 75 5.43 8.23 4.16
N ASP A 76 4.77 9.28 4.62
CA ASP A 76 3.38 9.21 5.10
C ASP A 76 2.40 8.79 4.00
N GLN A 77 2.62 9.28 2.77
CA GLN A 77 1.87 8.85 1.59
C GLN A 77 2.04 7.36 1.32
N LEU A 78 3.26 6.84 1.35
CA LEU A 78 3.54 5.42 1.13
C LEU A 78 3.01 4.54 2.26
N LEU A 79 3.11 4.99 3.52
CA LEU A 79 2.55 4.30 4.67
C LEU A 79 1.02 4.15 4.56
N ALA A 80 0.33 5.13 3.99
CA ALA A 80 -1.11 5.03 3.76
C ALA A 80 -1.48 3.86 2.82
N ILE A 81 -0.68 3.59 1.78
CA ILE A 81 -0.90 2.43 0.88
C ILE A 81 -0.74 1.12 1.66
N PHE A 82 0.28 1.05 2.50
CA PHE A 82 0.61 -0.14 3.29
C PHE A 82 -0.44 -0.45 4.35
N GLN A 83 -1.02 0.57 4.98
CA GLN A 83 -2.17 0.41 5.85
C GLN A 83 -3.37 -0.21 5.13
N VAL A 84 -3.59 0.14 3.85
CA VAL A 84 -4.63 -0.50 3.04
C VAL A 84 -4.27 -1.96 2.71
N GLY A 85 -2.98 -2.29 2.55
CA GLY A 85 -2.51 -3.67 2.41
C GLY A 85 -2.85 -4.54 3.63
N HIS A 86 -2.67 -4.02 4.84
CA HIS A 86 -3.16 -4.69 6.06
C HIS A 86 -4.66 -4.90 6.04
N ALA A 87 -5.44 -3.85 5.75
CA ALA A 87 -6.89 -3.96 5.69
C ALA A 87 -7.36 -4.97 4.62
N ALA A 88 -6.65 -5.11 3.50
CA ALA A 88 -6.95 -6.10 2.48
C ALA A 88 -6.69 -7.54 2.98
N ALA A 89 -5.57 -7.76 3.69
CA ALA A 89 -5.26 -9.05 4.30
C ALA A 89 -6.31 -9.45 5.35
N ASP A 90 -6.70 -8.51 6.22
CA ASP A 90 -7.70 -8.74 7.27
C ASP A 90 -9.09 -9.05 6.68
N ASN A 91 -9.51 -8.32 5.65
CA ASN A 91 -10.81 -8.52 5.00
C ASN A 91 -10.90 -9.82 4.18
N GLY A 92 -9.78 -10.37 3.73
CA GLY A 92 -9.77 -11.66 3.03
C GLY A 92 -10.20 -12.83 3.92
N GLN A 93 -10.03 -12.70 5.24
CA GLN A 93 -10.19 -13.76 6.24
C GLN A 93 -11.63 -13.92 6.79
N THR A 94 -12.57 -13.06 6.41
CA THR A 94 -13.99 -13.11 6.85
C THR A 94 -14.86 -13.97 5.95
#